data_AF-A0A848ZTF4-F1
#
_entry.id   AF-A0A848ZTF4-F1
#
_cell.length_a   1.000
_cell.length_b   1.000
_cell.length_c   1.000
_cell.angle_alpha   90.00
_cell.angle_beta   90.00
_cell.angle_gamma   90.00
#
_symmetry.space_group_name_H-M   'P 1'
#
loop_
_entity.id
_entity.type
_entity.pdbx_description
1 polymer ?
#
loop_
_entity_poly.entity_id
_entity_poly.type
_entity_poly.pdbx_seq_one_letter_code
_entity_poly.pdbx_strand_id
1 'polypeptide(L)'
;FLGAVKAQEVKQLKGLDKLEKRLLKAQKRKLRDQVSRMPDIQNQLFPGQSLQERNLNFSELYLEYGQQLIPDLMKALKPLSGEFTIVEME
;
A
#
# COMPACT_ATOMS: atom_id res chain seq x y z
N PHE A 1 28.23 -44.71 1.23
CA PHE A 1 27.90 -43.86 0.06
C PHE A 1 26.53 -43.18 0.17
N LEU A 2 25.42 -43.91 0.35
CA LEU A 2 24.07 -43.31 0.41
C LEU A 2 23.90 -42.22 1.48
N GLY A 3 24.43 -42.43 2.69
CA GLY A 3 24.35 -41.46 3.79
C GLY A 3 25.11 -40.16 3.52
N ALA A 4 26.25 -40.24 2.83
CA ALA A 4 27.04 -39.06 2.44
C ALA A 4 26.33 -38.23 1.36
N VAL A 5 25.66 -38.90 0.40
CA VAL A 5 24.84 -38.22 -0.63
C VAL A 5 23.65 -37.51 0.02
N LYS A 6 22.92 -38.18 0.92
CA LYS A 6 21.81 -37.56 1.68
C LYS A 6 22.28 -36.39 2.54
N ALA A 7 23.43 -36.51 3.21
CA ALA A 7 23.99 -35.40 3.99
C ALA A 7 24.35 -34.20 3.12
N GLN A 8 24.87 -34.43 1.91
CA GLN A 8 25.17 -33.38 0.94
C GLN A 8 23.91 -32.71 0.39
N GLU A 9 22.87 -33.48 0.09
CA GLU A 9 21.56 -32.96 -0.35
C GLU A 9 20.97 -32.00 0.70
N VAL A 10 20.91 -32.42 1.97
CA VAL A 10 20.42 -31.56 3.07
C VAL A 10 21.26 -30.30 3.21
N LYS A 11 22.59 -30.40 3.02
CA LYS A 11 23.49 -29.24 3.07
C LYS A 11 23.21 -28.25 1.93
N GLN A 12 22.92 -28.75 0.73
CA GLN A 12 22.59 -27.91 -0.43
C GLN A 12 21.26 -27.20 -0.25
N LEU A 13 20.21 -27.89 0.20
CA LEU A 13 18.91 -27.30 0.49
C LEU A 13 19.03 -26.16 1.52
N LYS A 14 19.75 -26.40 2.63
CA LYS A 14 20.05 -25.35 3.62
C LYS A 14 20.87 -24.20 3.04
N GLY A 15 21.68 -24.46 2.03
CA GLY A 15 22.44 -23.44 1.29
C GLY A 15 21.53 -22.54 0.47
N LEU A 16 20.56 -23.13 -0.24
CA LEU A 16 19.55 -22.41 -1.02
C LEU A 16 18.67 -21.52 -0.12
N ASP A 17 18.18 -22.04 1.01
CA ASP A 17 17.41 -21.24 1.98
C ASP A 17 18.18 -20.01 2.48
N LYS A 18 19.49 -20.17 2.73
CA LYS A 18 20.35 -19.05 3.16
C LYS A 18 20.55 -18.04 2.03
N LEU A 19 20.69 -18.50 0.80
CA LEU A 19 20.84 -17.65 -0.38
C LEU A 19 19.57 -16.83 -0.62
N GLU A 20 18.39 -17.47 -0.55
CA GLU A 20 17.10 -16.82 -0.67
C GLU A 20 16.92 -15.72 0.38
N LYS A 21 17.18 -16.03 1.66
CA LYS A 21 17.09 -15.02 2.75
C LYS A 21 18.03 -13.83 2.53
N ARG A 22 19.24 -14.07 2.01
CA ARG A 22 20.20 -13.00 1.68
C ARG A 22 19.70 -12.16 0.51
N LEU A 23 19.14 -12.79 -0.52
CA LEU A 23 18.58 -12.12 -1.68
C LEU A 23 17.40 -11.22 -1.28
N LEU A 24 16.44 -11.77 -0.53
CA LEU A 24 15.28 -11.02 -0.01
C LEU A 24 15.73 -9.83 0.85
N LYS A 25 16.74 -10.01 1.71
CA LYS A 25 17.29 -8.91 2.52
C LYS A 25 17.94 -7.83 1.66
N ALA A 26 18.69 -8.21 0.63
CA ALA A 26 19.31 -7.27 -0.30
C ALA A 26 18.27 -6.49 -1.10
N GLN A 27 17.21 -7.16 -1.57
CA GLN A 27 16.08 -6.52 -2.25
C GLN A 27 15.36 -5.54 -1.34
N LYS A 28 15.02 -5.93 -0.10
CA LYS A 28 14.40 -5.03 0.90
C LYS A 28 15.26 -3.80 1.19
N ARG A 29 16.58 -3.94 1.22
CA ARG A 29 17.51 -2.80 1.38
C ARG A 29 17.52 -1.89 0.16
N LYS A 30 17.59 -2.47 -1.05
CA LYS A 30 17.58 -1.73 -2.32
C LYS A 30 16.27 -0.95 -2.51
N LEU A 31 15.16 -1.51 -2.03
CA LEU A 31 13.81 -0.96 -2.17
C LEU A 31 13.29 -0.32 -0.88
N ARG A 32 14.17 -0.05 0.10
CA ARG A 32 13.77 0.38 1.45
C ARG A 32 12.84 1.59 1.40
N ASP A 33 13.19 2.59 0.61
CA ASP A 33 12.44 3.84 0.54
C ASP A 33 11.05 3.62 -0.08
N GLN A 34 10.95 2.78 -1.12
CA GLN A 34 9.68 2.43 -1.73
C GLN A 34 8.80 1.63 -0.78
N VAL A 35 9.37 0.65 -0.08
CA VAL A 35 8.66 -0.17 0.92
C VAL A 35 8.20 0.69 2.10
N SER A 36 8.98 1.73 2.47
CA SER A 36 8.59 2.67 3.52
C SER A 36 7.50 3.63 3.07
N ARG A 37 7.53 4.11 1.82
CA ARG A 37 6.56 5.09 1.29
C ARG A 37 5.21 4.46 0.93
N MET A 38 5.19 3.18 0.56
CA MET A 38 3.95 2.45 0.24
C MET A 38 2.88 2.57 1.34
N PRO A 39 3.16 2.25 2.62
CA PRO A 39 2.18 2.40 3.68
C PRO A 39 1.80 3.86 3.95
N ASP A 40 2.72 4.81 3.74
CA ASP A 40 2.40 6.24 3.90
C ASP A 40 1.35 6.68 2.87
N ILE A 41 1.56 6.34 1.60
CA ILE A 41 0.60 6.63 0.51
C ILE A 41 -0.72 5.89 0.77
N GLN A 42 -0.65 4.62 1.17
CA GLN A 42 -1.84 3.83 1.49
C GLN A 42 -2.65 4.47 2.63
N ASN A 43 -1.99 4.94 3.69
CA ASN A 43 -2.68 5.58 4.82
C ASN A 43 -3.24 6.95 4.46
N GLN A 44 -2.61 7.69 3.54
CA GLN A 44 -3.15 8.94 3.02
C GLN A 44 -4.43 8.73 2.20
N LEU A 45 -4.46 7.70 1.35
CA LEU A 45 -5.62 7.41 0.48
C LEU A 45 -6.71 6.60 1.18
N PHE A 46 -6.32 5.68 2.06
CA PHE A 46 -7.19 4.73 2.76
C PHE A 46 -6.86 4.69 4.25
N PRO A 47 -7.15 5.77 4.99
CA PRO A 47 -6.87 5.84 6.42
C PRO A 47 -7.56 4.67 7.13
N GLY A 48 -6.82 3.99 8.02
CA GLY A 48 -7.33 2.83 8.74
C GLY A 48 -7.72 1.65 7.83
N GLN A 49 -7.13 1.54 6.64
CA GLN A 49 -7.45 0.53 5.63
C GLN A 49 -8.92 0.57 5.17
N SER A 50 -9.53 1.75 5.24
CA SER A 50 -10.93 1.99 4.90
C SER A 50 -11.07 3.22 4.01
N LEU A 51 -12.23 3.39 3.38
CA LEU A 51 -12.53 4.54 2.54
C LEU A 51 -12.54 5.84 3.38
N GLN A 52 -12.09 6.93 2.76
CA GLN A 52 -12.11 8.27 3.36
C GLN A 52 -13.49 8.62 3.93
N GLU A 53 -14.57 8.37 3.18
CA GLU A 53 -15.96 8.67 3.58
C GLU A 53 -16.44 7.97 4.86
N ARG A 54 -15.77 6.88 5.27
CA ARG A 54 -16.12 6.12 6.48
C ARG A 54 -15.46 6.68 7.74
N ASN A 55 -14.40 7.47 7.58
CA ASN A 55 -13.57 7.92 8.69
C ASN A 55 -13.52 9.46 8.81
N LEU A 56 -13.55 10.17 7.69
CA LEU A 56 -13.37 11.62 7.64
C LEU A 56 -14.69 12.35 7.85
N ASN A 57 -14.71 13.33 8.76
CA ASN A 57 -15.90 14.15 8.96
C ASN A 57 -16.01 15.24 7.88
N PHE A 58 -17.23 15.49 7.40
CA PHE A 58 -17.51 16.58 6.46
C PHE A 58 -16.97 17.94 6.92
N SER A 59 -17.04 18.23 8.22
CA SER A 59 -16.62 19.52 8.79
C SER A 59 -15.13 19.79 8.61
N GLU A 60 -14.30 18.75 8.58
CA GLU A 60 -12.85 18.88 8.35
C GLU A 60 -12.59 19.35 6.92
N LEU A 61 -13.26 18.75 5.93
CA LEU A 61 -13.18 19.19 4.53
C LEU A 61 -13.76 20.60 4.35
N TYR A 62 -14.87 20.91 5.02
CA TYR A 62 -15.48 22.24 4.88
C TYR A 62 -14.63 23.34 5.52
N LEU A 63 -13.84 23.02 6.55
CA LEU A 63 -12.89 23.96 7.14
C LEU A 63 -11.74 24.29 6.18
N GLU A 64 -11.29 23.30 5.39
CA GLU A 64 -10.21 23.46 4.41
C GLU A 64 -10.68 24.13 3.11
N TYR A 65 -11.75 23.63 2.49
CA TYR A 65 -12.22 24.06 1.16
C TYR A 65 -13.36 25.08 1.21
N GLY A 66 -13.94 25.34 2.39
CA GLY A 66 -14.97 26.34 2.59
C GLY A 66 -16.24 26.11 1.75
N GLN A 67 -16.87 27.22 1.36
CA GLN A 67 -18.13 27.20 0.61
C GLN A 67 -18.02 26.54 -0.78
N GLN A 68 -16.80 26.40 -1.30
CA GLN A 68 -16.56 25.85 -2.63
C GLN A 68 -16.64 24.32 -2.68
N LEU A 69 -16.54 23.66 -1.51
CA LEU A 69 -16.60 22.21 -1.36
C LEU A 69 -17.85 21.59 -2.02
N ILE A 70 -19.04 22.04 -1.62
CA ILE A 70 -20.30 21.46 -2.10
C ILE A 70 -20.50 21.68 -3.61
N PRO A 71 -20.33 22.90 -4.15
CA PRO A 71 -20.42 23.14 -5.59
C PRO A 71 -19.52 22.22 -6.42
N ASP A 72 -18.28 21.99 -5.97
CA ASP A 72 -17.33 21.20 -6.75
C ASP A 72 -17.61 19.69 -6.64
N LEU A 73 -18.00 19.20 -5.47
CA LEU A 73 -18.50 17.83 -5.31
C LEU A 73 -19.72 17.57 -6.20
N MET A 74 -20.66 18.52 -6.27
CA MET A 74 -21.85 18.39 -7.11
C MET A 74 -21.53 18.36 -8.62
N LYS A 75 -20.43 19.00 -9.05
CA LYS A 75 -19.97 18.93 -10.44
C LYS A 75 -19.20 17.64 -10.73
N ALA A 76 -18.41 17.15 -9.77
CA ALA A 76 -17.53 16.01 -9.96
C ALA A 76 -18.27 14.66 -9.81
N LEU A 77 -19.19 14.56 -8.86
CA LEU A 77 -19.89 13.31 -8.55
C LEU A 77 -20.98 13.02 -9.58
N LYS A 78 -20.99 11.79 -10.10
CA LYS A 78 -22.03 11.25 -10.99
C LYS A 78 -22.85 10.21 -10.24
N PRO A 79 -24.05 10.57 -9.73
CA PRO A 79 -24.92 9.64 -9.01
C PRO A 79 -25.20 8.38 -9.83
N LEU A 80 -25.30 7.23 -9.16
CA LEU A 80 -25.67 5.93 -9.73
C LEU A 80 -24.71 5.37 -10.80
N SER A 81 -23.54 5.99 -11.02
CA SER A 81 -22.51 5.43 -11.91
C SER A 81 -21.94 4.11 -11.39
N GLY A 82 -21.89 3.92 -10.06
CA GLY A 82 -21.29 2.74 -9.43
C GLY A 82 -19.77 2.68 -9.54
N GLU A 83 -19.13 3.76 -10.01
CA GLU A 83 -17.68 3.84 -10.20
C GLU A 83 -16.99 4.50 -9.00
N PHE A 84 -15.78 4.05 -8.69
CA PHE A 84 -14.95 4.73 -7.70
C PHE A 84 -14.52 6.09 -8.26
N THR A 85 -14.83 7.16 -7.52
CA THR A 85 -14.58 8.53 -7.97
C THR A 85 -13.45 9.14 -7.15
N ILE A 86 -12.44 9.70 -7.83
CA ILE A 86 -11.41 10.54 -7.24
C ILE A 86 -11.74 11.97 -7.62
N VAL A 87 -11.85 12.84 -6.62
CA VAL A 87 -12.10 14.28 -6.82
C VAL A 87 -10.84 15.02 -6.44
N GLU A 88 -10.27 15.75 -7.39
CA GLU A 88 -9.19 16.69 -7.15
C GLU A 88 -9.81 18.08 -6.97
N MET A 89 -9.50 18.72 -5.84
CA MET A 89 -9.95 20.07 -5.51
C MET A 89 -8.75 21.01 -5.58
N GLU A 90 -8.92 22.16 -6.26
CA GLU A 90 -7.93 23.25 -6.32
C GLU A 90 -8.08 24.23 -5.17
#